data_AF-A0A327TSK6-F1
#
_entry.id   AF-A0A327TSK6-F1
#
_cell.length_a   1.000
_cell.length_b   1.000
_cell.length_c   1.000
_cell.angle_alpha   90.00
_cell.angle_beta   90.00
_cell.angle_gamma   90.00
#
_symmetry.space_group_name_H-M   'P 1'
#
loop_
_entity.id
_entity.type
_entity.pdbx_description
1 polymer ?
#
loop_
_entity_poly.entity_id
_entity_poly.type
_entity_poly.pdbx_seq_one_letter_code
_entity_poly.pdbx_strand_id
1 'polypeptide(L)'
;MSDTTALDAAKTDIRRWTREEHSAPSQYGSRVIYTPSVLAEAAELLGKLYSAGQEHHIDREDWAAVTSLPMGVLDALAARYCSRVTLTHVEYNTVRDRLIGELDARNLTAERRQRVTVAPLPGGPSWGSSGRSGLSLGLTVGGWDISVDEIASRPHSIAAPATEDGARDVAELVRKILSGEAPNPFAAPAVTEARA
;
A
#
# COMPACT_ATOMS: atom_id res chain seq x y z
N MET A 1 -20.26 22.06 11.91
CA MET A 1 -20.16 20.75 12.59
C MET A 1 -20.24 19.56 11.63
N SER A 2 -20.37 19.78 10.30
CA SER A 2 -20.56 18.70 9.32
C SER A 2 -19.26 18.05 8.83
N ASP A 3 -18.17 18.80 8.68
CA ASP A 3 -16.92 18.31 8.07
C ASP A 3 -16.23 17.18 8.85
N THR A 4 -16.29 17.22 10.18
CA THR A 4 -15.68 16.18 11.03
C THR A 4 -16.41 14.83 10.88
N THR A 5 -17.73 14.86 10.69
CA THR A 5 -18.55 13.65 10.55
C THR A 5 -18.29 12.94 9.22
N ALA A 6 -18.17 13.70 8.12
CA ALA A 6 -17.86 13.15 6.80
C ALA A 6 -16.46 12.51 6.76
N LEU A 7 -15.46 13.16 7.37
CA LEU A 7 -14.10 12.64 7.44
C LEU A 7 -13.99 11.37 8.31
N ASP A 8 -14.72 11.28 9.42
CA ASP A 8 -14.69 10.09 10.27
C ASP A 8 -15.42 8.90 9.63
N ALA A 9 -16.50 9.15 8.89
CA ALA A 9 -17.15 8.15 8.04
C ALA A 9 -16.19 7.66 6.95
N ALA A 10 -15.48 8.57 6.28
CA ALA A 10 -14.50 8.24 5.26
C ALA A 10 -13.34 7.40 5.80
N LYS A 11 -12.77 7.75 6.96
CA LYS A 11 -11.73 6.94 7.63
C LYS A 11 -12.22 5.53 7.94
N THR A 12 -13.46 5.40 8.40
CA THR A 12 -14.08 4.09 8.69
C THR A 12 -14.21 3.26 7.42
N ASP A 13 -14.62 3.87 6.31
CA ASP A 13 -14.79 3.18 5.04
C ASP A 13 -13.51 2.77 4.37
N ILE A 14 -12.51 3.64 4.33
CA ILE A 14 -11.17 3.29 3.83
C ILE A 14 -10.58 2.13 4.65
N ARG A 15 -10.73 2.16 5.98
CA ARG A 15 -10.29 1.06 6.84
C ARG A 15 -11.04 -0.24 6.55
N ARG A 16 -12.36 -0.18 6.35
CA ARG A 16 -13.17 -1.36 6.03
C ARG A 16 -12.70 -2.01 4.73
N TRP A 17 -12.58 -1.22 3.66
CA TRP A 17 -12.18 -1.70 2.34
C TRP A 17 -10.74 -2.22 2.25
N THR A 18 -9.86 -1.78 3.14
CA THR A 18 -8.46 -2.23 3.17
C THR A 18 -8.20 -3.38 4.14
N ARG A 19 -9.11 -3.62 5.10
CA ARG A 19 -8.99 -4.65 6.15
C ARG A 19 -9.80 -5.89 5.82
N GLU A 20 -11.00 -5.73 5.27
CA GLU A 20 -11.75 -6.85 4.69
C GLU A 20 -11.00 -7.29 3.43
N GLU A 21 -10.84 -8.60 3.23
CA GLU A 21 -10.13 -9.23 2.11
C GLU A 21 -10.75 -8.95 0.73
N HIS A 22 -11.49 -7.85 0.57
CA HIS A 22 -11.89 -7.26 -0.69
C HIS A 22 -10.69 -6.62 -1.38
N SER A 23 -9.68 -7.45 -1.65
CA SER A 23 -8.85 -7.31 -2.84
C SER A 23 -9.74 -7.65 -4.03
N ALA A 24 -10.72 -6.79 -4.33
CA ALA A 24 -11.38 -6.84 -5.62
C ALA A 24 -10.26 -6.81 -6.67
N PRO A 25 -10.31 -7.65 -7.71
CA PRO A 25 -9.34 -7.58 -8.78
C PRO A 25 -9.41 -6.16 -9.36
N SER A 26 -8.42 -5.34 -8.99
CA SER A 26 -8.25 -4.05 -9.64
C SER A 26 -7.99 -4.33 -11.13
N GLN A 27 -8.34 -3.39 -12.01
CA GLN A 27 -7.89 -3.45 -13.41
C GLN A 27 -6.35 -3.56 -13.53
N TYR A 28 -5.60 -3.40 -12.43
CA TYR A 28 -4.15 -3.50 -12.32
C TYR A 28 -3.62 -4.86 -11.82
N GLY A 29 -4.44 -5.91 -11.78
CA GLY A 29 -3.97 -7.32 -11.80
C GLY A 29 -3.07 -7.80 -10.65
N SER A 30 -2.91 -7.01 -9.59
CA SER A 30 -2.17 -7.37 -8.38
C SER A 30 -2.73 -6.60 -7.17
N ARG A 31 -2.65 -7.22 -5.98
CA ARG A 31 -3.07 -6.61 -4.72
C ARG A 31 -2.14 -5.43 -4.41
N VAL A 32 -2.64 -4.20 -4.57
CA VAL A 32 -1.91 -2.97 -4.21
C VAL A 32 -1.88 -2.84 -2.69
N ILE A 33 -0.70 -2.52 -2.15
CA ILE A 33 -0.48 -2.27 -0.73
C ILE A 33 -0.43 -0.77 -0.51
N TYR A 34 -1.22 -0.23 0.41
CA TYR A 34 -1.28 1.22 0.65
C TYR A 34 -0.46 1.60 1.88
N THR A 35 0.35 2.64 1.73
CA THR A 35 1.05 3.25 2.87
C THR A 35 0.11 4.08 3.75
N PRO A 36 0.44 4.31 5.04
CA PRO A 36 -0.41 5.08 5.94
C PRO A 36 -0.75 6.49 5.44
N SER A 37 0.21 7.18 4.80
CA SER A 37 -0.01 8.52 4.23
C SER A 37 -1.02 8.49 3.09
N VAL A 38 -0.94 7.49 2.19
CA VAL A 38 -1.90 7.34 1.10
C VAL A 38 -3.29 6.96 1.62
N LEU A 39 -3.38 6.16 2.70
CA LEU A 39 -4.67 5.89 3.35
C LEU A 39 -5.26 7.13 4.01
N ALA A 40 -4.43 8.02 4.56
CA ALA A 40 -4.88 9.30 5.07
C ALA A 40 -5.40 10.21 3.94
N GLU A 41 -4.65 10.32 2.84
CA GLU A 41 -5.09 11.06 1.64
C GLU A 41 -6.39 10.49 1.06
N ALA A 42 -6.54 9.16 1.04
CA ALA A 42 -7.77 8.50 0.61
C ALA A 42 -8.97 8.90 1.48
N ALA A 43 -8.79 8.91 2.80
CA ALA A 43 -9.85 9.31 3.72
C ALA A 43 -10.21 10.79 3.56
N GLU A 44 -9.23 11.66 3.34
CA GLU A 44 -9.47 13.09 3.07
C GLU A 44 -10.23 13.30 1.75
N LEU A 45 -9.81 12.62 0.67
CA LEU A 45 -10.48 12.72 -0.63
C LEU A 45 -11.91 12.20 -0.55
N LEU A 46 -12.12 11.03 0.06
CA LEU A 46 -13.45 10.46 0.25
C LEU A 46 -14.33 11.36 1.13
N GLY A 47 -13.77 11.95 2.19
CA GLY A 47 -14.47 12.92 3.03
C GLY A 47 -14.98 14.11 2.23
N LYS A 48 -14.16 14.66 1.33
CA LYS A 48 -14.56 15.75 0.42
C LYS A 48 -15.67 15.34 -0.54
N LEU A 49 -15.63 14.13 -1.08
CA LEU A 49 -16.69 13.60 -1.95
C LEU A 49 -18.02 13.45 -1.20
N TYR A 50 -17.98 12.98 0.05
CA TYR A 50 -19.17 12.93 0.89
C TYR A 50 -19.73 14.31 1.23
N SER A 51 -18.87 15.27 1.60
CA SER A 51 -19.31 16.66 1.82
C SER A 51 -19.99 17.24 0.58
N ALA A 52 -19.41 17.03 -0.61
CA ALA A 52 -20.00 17.48 -1.87
C ALA A 52 -21.35 16.82 -2.17
N GLY A 53 -21.52 15.53 -1.83
CA GLY A 53 -22.82 14.87 -1.92
C GLY A 53 -23.86 15.48 -0.98
N GLN A 54 -23.48 15.74 0.27
CA GLN A 54 -24.36 16.32 1.28
C GLN A 54 -24.87 17.71 0.91
N GLU A 55 -24.05 18.53 0.23
CA GLU A 55 -24.46 19.83 -0.34
C GLU A 55 -25.62 19.69 -1.35
N HIS A 56 -25.80 18.51 -1.94
CA HIS A 56 -26.85 18.19 -2.89
C HIS A 56 -27.89 17.20 -2.33
N HIS A 57 -27.93 16.99 -1.02
CA HIS A 57 -28.82 16.02 -0.35
C HIS A 57 -28.63 14.57 -0.83
N ILE A 58 -27.38 14.21 -1.15
CA ILE A 58 -26.96 12.85 -1.48
C ILE A 58 -26.13 12.34 -0.30
N ASP A 59 -26.69 11.39 0.43
CA ASP A 59 -26.02 10.78 1.58
C ASP A 59 -25.09 9.64 1.16
N ARG A 60 -24.32 9.14 2.12
CA ARG A 60 -23.36 8.05 1.90
C ARG A 60 -24.02 6.78 1.36
N GLU A 61 -25.22 6.49 1.83
CA GLU A 61 -26.01 5.33 1.43
C GLU A 61 -26.50 5.44 -0.02
N ASP A 62 -26.81 6.66 -0.50
CA ASP A 62 -27.19 6.89 -1.89
C ASP A 62 -26.02 6.63 -2.84
N TRP A 63 -24.81 7.06 -2.46
CA TRP A 63 -23.59 6.72 -3.19
C TRP A 63 -23.38 5.20 -3.25
N ALA A 64 -23.51 4.52 -2.11
CA ALA A 64 -23.32 3.08 -2.01
C ALA A 64 -24.32 2.27 -2.87
N ALA A 65 -25.51 2.83 -3.16
CA ALA A 65 -26.51 2.20 -4.01
C ALA A 65 -26.12 2.20 -5.51
N VAL A 66 -25.24 3.10 -5.94
CA VAL A 66 -24.84 3.24 -7.37
C VAL A 66 -23.38 2.90 -7.63
N THR A 67 -22.49 3.10 -6.66
CA THR A 67 -21.05 2.83 -6.81
C THR A 67 -20.31 2.73 -5.48
N SER A 68 -19.12 2.13 -5.49
CA SER A 68 -18.21 2.17 -4.34
C SER A 68 -17.26 3.35 -4.44
N LEU A 69 -17.64 4.50 -3.86
CA LEU A 69 -16.73 5.66 -3.75
C LEU A 69 -15.39 5.33 -3.04
N PRO A 70 -15.37 4.56 -1.93
CA PRO A 70 -14.11 4.21 -1.29
C PRO A 70 -13.16 3.45 -2.23
N MET A 71 -13.68 2.50 -3.01
CA MET A 71 -12.89 1.76 -4.00
C MET A 71 -12.39 2.67 -5.12
N GLY A 72 -13.26 3.53 -5.66
CA GLY A 72 -12.87 4.49 -6.70
C GLY A 72 -11.76 5.45 -6.26
N VAL A 73 -11.79 5.90 -5.00
CA VAL A 73 -10.72 6.73 -4.40
C VAL A 73 -9.41 5.94 -4.29
N LEU A 74 -9.46 4.70 -3.81
CA LEU A 74 -8.29 3.84 -3.67
C LEU A 74 -7.67 3.49 -5.02
N ASP A 75 -8.50 3.23 -6.05
CA ASP A 75 -8.05 2.98 -7.41
C ASP A 75 -7.43 4.23 -8.05
N ALA A 76 -8.02 5.41 -7.84
CA ALA A 76 -7.48 6.67 -8.33
C ALA A 76 -6.09 6.97 -7.72
N LEU A 77 -5.91 6.75 -6.43
CA LEU A 77 -4.62 6.94 -5.76
C LEU A 77 -3.62 5.84 -6.13
N ALA A 78 -4.05 4.59 -6.30
CA ALA A 78 -3.20 3.54 -6.82
C ALA A 78 -2.72 3.88 -8.24
N ALA A 79 -3.61 4.33 -9.13
CA ALA A 79 -3.23 4.76 -10.47
C ALA A 79 -2.24 5.94 -10.43
N ARG A 80 -2.43 6.89 -9.51
CA ARG A 80 -1.53 8.04 -9.34
C ARG A 80 -0.13 7.65 -8.86
N TYR A 81 -0.03 6.74 -7.90
CA TYR A 81 1.24 6.41 -7.25
C TYR A 81 1.94 5.18 -7.82
N CYS A 82 1.20 4.27 -8.44
CA CYS A 82 1.71 3.06 -9.08
C CYS A 82 1.80 3.19 -10.61
N SER A 83 1.72 4.41 -11.15
CA SER A 83 1.98 4.65 -12.57
C SER A 83 2.65 6.00 -12.79
N ARG A 84 3.43 6.09 -13.88
CA ARG A 84 3.97 7.37 -14.39
C ARG A 84 4.97 8.07 -13.46
N VAL A 85 5.73 7.31 -12.68
CA VAL A 85 6.84 7.88 -11.89
C VAL A 85 7.95 8.33 -12.85
N THR A 86 8.24 9.62 -12.83
CA THR A 86 9.32 10.24 -13.63
C THR A 86 10.33 10.84 -12.66
N LEU A 87 11.44 10.12 -12.44
CA LEU A 87 12.56 10.59 -11.64
C LEU A 87 13.82 10.64 -12.51
N THR A 88 14.62 11.69 -12.32
CA THR A 88 16.01 11.71 -12.78
C THR A 88 16.82 10.65 -12.04
N HIS A 89 18.00 10.30 -12.58
CA HIS A 89 18.89 9.36 -11.91
C HIS A 89 19.32 9.85 -10.50
N VAL A 90 19.48 11.17 -10.33
CA VAL A 90 19.85 11.78 -9.05
C VAL A 90 18.72 11.68 -8.04
N GLU A 91 17.49 12.02 -8.43
CA GLU A 91 16.31 11.90 -7.56
C GLU A 91 16.05 10.44 -7.19
N TYR A 92 16.16 9.52 -8.16
CA TYR A 92 16.02 8.09 -7.91
C TYR A 92 17.01 7.59 -6.85
N ASN A 93 18.29 7.95 -6.98
CA ASN A 93 19.29 7.54 -5.99
C ASN A 93 19.04 8.20 -4.63
N THR A 94 18.62 9.46 -4.59
CA THR A 94 18.29 10.18 -3.35
C THR A 94 17.15 9.47 -2.60
N VAL A 95 16.07 9.14 -3.30
CA VAL A 95 14.92 8.41 -2.71
C VAL A 95 15.33 7.01 -2.25
N ARG A 96 16.19 6.32 -3.02
CA ARG A 96 16.71 5.00 -2.65
C ARG A 96 17.62 5.05 -1.42
N ASP A 97 18.48 6.06 -1.31
CA ASP A 97 19.34 6.28 -0.16
C ASP A 97 18.53 6.65 1.08
N ARG A 98 17.47 7.45 0.91
CA ARG A 98 16.53 7.71 1.99
C ARG A 98 15.87 6.43 2.50
N LEU A 99 15.41 5.56 1.60
CA LEU A 99 14.81 4.27 1.99
C LEU A 99 15.77 3.45 2.84
N ILE A 100 17.03 3.31 2.42
CA ILE A 100 18.04 2.54 3.16
C ILE A 100 18.25 3.14 4.56
N GLY A 101 18.46 4.46 4.65
CA GLY A 101 18.62 5.12 5.95
C GLY A 101 17.41 4.97 6.87
N GLU A 102 16.19 4.95 6.33
CA GLU A 102 14.96 4.72 7.10
C GLU A 102 14.79 3.26 7.54
N LEU A 103 15.25 2.30 6.75
CA LEU A 103 15.29 0.88 7.11
C LEU A 103 16.33 0.64 8.22
N ASP A 104 17.53 1.21 8.08
CA ASP A 104 18.61 1.12 9.08
C ASP A 104 18.18 1.75 10.41
N ALA A 105 17.52 2.91 10.38
CA ALA A 105 16.97 3.57 11.57
C ALA A 105 15.92 2.72 12.31
N ARG A 106 15.36 1.71 11.66
CA ARG A 106 14.40 0.74 12.22
C ARG A 106 15.06 -0.59 12.60
N ASN A 107 16.38 -0.66 12.62
CA ASN A 107 17.18 -1.86 12.88
C ASN A 107 16.91 -2.99 11.87
N LEU A 108 16.58 -2.64 10.62
CA LEU A 108 16.45 -3.60 9.53
C LEU A 108 17.72 -3.61 8.70
N THR A 109 18.32 -4.79 8.51
CA THR A 109 19.50 -4.93 7.66
C THR A 109 19.11 -4.83 6.20
N ALA A 110 19.45 -3.72 5.56
CA ALA A 110 19.19 -3.48 4.14
C ALA A 110 20.48 -3.48 3.32
N GLU A 111 20.43 -4.03 2.10
CA GLU A 111 21.53 -3.97 1.14
C GLU A 111 21.08 -3.30 -0.16
N ARG A 112 21.96 -2.42 -0.67
CA ARG A 112 21.75 -1.75 -1.96
C ARG A 112 22.26 -2.66 -3.08
N ARG A 113 21.34 -3.19 -3.90
CA ARG A 113 21.65 -3.90 -5.15
C ARG A 113 20.94 -3.21 -6.32
N GLN A 114 20.48 -3.97 -7.30
CA GLN A 114 19.53 -3.47 -8.30
C GLN A 114 18.23 -3.02 -7.63
N ARG A 115 17.78 -3.79 -6.64
CA ARG A 115 16.69 -3.51 -5.71
C ARG A 115 17.26 -3.37 -4.30
N VAL A 116 16.51 -2.79 -3.38
CA VAL A 116 16.91 -2.77 -1.95
C VAL A 116 16.42 -4.06 -1.32
N THR A 117 17.35 -4.92 -0.88
CA THR A 117 17.02 -6.19 -0.24
C THR A 117 17.06 -6.01 1.27
N VAL A 118 16.07 -6.53 1.99
CA VAL A 118 15.95 -6.45 3.44
C VAL A 118 15.97 -7.85 4.01
N ALA A 119 16.89 -8.10 4.95
CA ALA A 119 17.02 -9.39 5.60
C ALA A 119 15.74 -9.74 6.41
N PRO A 120 15.42 -11.03 6.58
CA PRO A 120 14.34 -11.44 7.47
C PRO A 120 14.63 -11.02 8.92
N LEU A 121 13.57 -10.70 9.66
CA LEU A 121 13.68 -10.35 11.08
C LEU A 121 13.67 -11.62 11.94
N PRO A 122 14.57 -11.76 12.93
CA PRO A 122 14.53 -12.87 13.88
C PRO A 122 13.18 -12.95 14.61
N GLY A 123 12.52 -14.11 14.58
CA GLY A 123 11.21 -14.31 15.20
C GLY A 123 10.03 -13.69 14.44
N GLY A 124 10.28 -13.04 13.30
CA GLY A 124 9.25 -12.57 12.38
C GLY A 124 8.68 -13.67 11.49
N PRO A 125 7.68 -13.34 10.65
CA PRO A 125 7.16 -14.27 9.66
C PRO A 125 8.24 -14.73 8.67
N SER A 126 8.09 -15.95 8.19
CA SER A 126 8.98 -16.59 7.21
C SER A 126 8.46 -16.41 5.79
N TRP A 127 9.38 -16.19 4.84
CA TRP A 127 9.05 -15.95 3.43
C TRP A 127 9.85 -16.86 2.51
N GLY A 128 9.33 -17.07 1.30
CA GLY A 128 10.00 -17.82 0.25
C GLY A 128 10.00 -19.33 0.45
N SER A 129 10.53 -20.04 -0.54
CA SER A 129 10.62 -21.50 -0.56
C SER A 129 11.43 -22.09 0.60
N SER A 130 12.43 -21.36 1.09
CA SER A 130 13.29 -21.78 2.20
C SER A 130 12.75 -21.39 3.59
N GLY A 131 11.70 -20.55 3.63
CA GLY A 131 11.22 -19.93 4.87
C GLY A 131 12.19 -18.93 5.52
N ARG A 132 13.29 -18.58 4.83
CA ARG A 132 14.33 -17.67 5.32
C ARG A 132 14.64 -16.53 4.36
N SER A 133 13.83 -16.37 3.32
CA SER A 133 14.06 -15.36 2.30
C SER A 133 13.69 -13.98 2.85
N GLY A 134 14.48 -12.97 2.48
CA GLY A 134 14.20 -11.57 2.79
C GLY A 134 13.12 -10.98 1.88
N LEU A 135 12.99 -9.66 1.95
CA LEU A 135 12.12 -8.88 1.07
C LEU A 135 12.96 -8.06 0.10
N SER A 136 12.44 -7.81 -1.09
CA SER A 136 13.10 -7.04 -2.14
C SER A 136 12.22 -5.88 -2.57
N LEU A 137 12.73 -4.65 -2.43
CA LEU A 137 12.02 -3.40 -2.68
C LEU A 137 12.52 -2.74 -3.96
N GLY A 138 11.57 -2.38 -4.82
CA GLY A 138 11.80 -1.70 -6.08
C GLY A 138 11.15 -0.32 -6.08
N LEU A 139 11.81 0.60 -6.77
CA LEU A 139 11.20 1.82 -7.27
C LEU A 139 11.42 1.81 -8.78
N THR A 140 10.34 1.84 -9.55
CA THR A 140 10.36 1.77 -11.01
C THR A 140 9.49 2.89 -11.60
N VAL A 141 9.38 2.94 -12.93
CA VAL A 141 8.42 3.83 -13.61
C VAL A 141 6.96 3.52 -13.24
N GLY A 142 6.69 2.31 -12.73
CA GLY A 142 5.41 1.88 -12.17
C GLY A 142 5.28 2.13 -10.66
N GLY A 143 6.16 2.95 -10.07
CA GLY A 143 6.13 3.24 -8.64
C GLY A 143 6.87 2.21 -7.79
N TRP A 144 6.50 2.17 -6.51
CA TRP A 144 7.09 1.26 -5.53
C TRP A 144 6.52 -0.15 -5.68
N ASP A 145 7.36 -1.15 -5.44
CA ASP A 145 6.93 -2.55 -5.43
C ASP A 145 7.75 -3.40 -4.45
N ILE A 146 7.15 -4.49 -3.97
CA ILE A 146 7.74 -5.42 -3.02
C ILE A 146 7.58 -6.86 -3.49
N SER A 147 8.64 -7.65 -3.35
CA SER A 147 8.61 -9.09 -3.62
C SER A 147 9.38 -9.84 -2.51
N VAL A 148 9.24 -11.16 -2.49
CA VAL A 148 10.22 -11.99 -1.78
C VAL A 148 11.55 -11.89 -2.54
N ASP A 149 12.68 -11.88 -1.83
CA ASP A 149 14.02 -11.86 -2.44
C ASP A 149 14.39 -13.24 -3.03
N GLU A 150 13.62 -13.66 -4.05
CA GLU A 150 13.78 -14.90 -4.81
C GLU A 150 13.52 -14.66 -6.30
N ILE A 151 14.21 -15.40 -7.16
CA ILE A 151 14.19 -15.21 -8.63
C ILE A 151 12.77 -15.29 -9.22
N ALA A 152 11.90 -16.15 -8.67
CA ALA A 152 10.55 -16.40 -9.21
C ALA A 152 9.44 -15.62 -8.48
N SER A 153 9.79 -14.64 -7.62
CA SER A 153 8.79 -13.91 -6.85
C SER A 153 8.07 -12.87 -7.70
N ARG A 154 6.73 -12.85 -7.62
CA ARG A 154 5.92 -11.82 -8.27
C ARG A 154 5.90 -10.56 -7.40
N PRO A 155 6.22 -9.36 -7.94
CA PRO A 155 6.13 -8.12 -7.18
C PRO A 155 4.67 -7.72 -6.95
N HIS A 156 4.42 -7.10 -5.80
CA HIS A 156 3.18 -6.42 -5.45
C HIS A 156 3.44 -4.92 -5.40
N SER A 157 2.58 -4.13 -6.04
CA SER A 157 2.72 -2.67 -6.03
C SER A 157 2.45 -2.10 -4.64
N ILE A 158 3.19 -1.06 -4.27
CA ILE A 158 2.95 -0.24 -3.09
C ILE A 158 2.52 1.15 -3.56
N ALA A 159 1.31 1.56 -3.17
CA ALA A 159 0.86 2.94 -3.33
C ALA A 159 1.55 3.81 -2.28
N ALA A 160 2.57 4.52 -2.72
CA ALA A 160 3.31 5.53 -1.97
C ALA A 160 3.88 6.58 -2.93
N PRO A 161 4.05 7.85 -2.51
CA PRO A 161 4.76 8.84 -3.30
C PRO A 161 6.20 8.40 -3.63
N ALA A 162 6.68 8.69 -4.83
CA ALA A 162 8.08 8.45 -5.21
C ALA A 162 9.01 9.57 -4.68
N THR A 163 8.96 9.80 -3.37
CA THR A 163 9.66 10.88 -2.65
C THR A 163 10.35 10.34 -1.40
N GLU A 164 11.13 11.18 -0.71
CA GLU A 164 11.75 10.84 0.57
C GLU A 164 10.73 10.49 1.67
N ASP A 165 9.59 11.18 1.71
CA ASP A 165 8.51 10.86 2.65
C ASP A 165 7.85 9.53 2.30
N GLY A 166 7.64 9.25 1.01
CA GLY A 166 7.16 7.94 0.58
C GLY A 166 8.15 6.81 0.91
N ALA A 167 9.46 7.06 0.82
CA ALA A 167 10.48 6.11 1.25
C ALA A 167 10.39 5.80 2.75
N ARG A 168 10.13 6.82 3.60
CA ARG A 168 9.88 6.63 5.03
C ARG A 168 8.66 5.76 5.29
N ASP A 169 7.57 6.01 4.58
CA ASP A 169 6.34 5.23 4.71
C ASP A 169 6.49 3.79 4.25
N VAL A 170 7.23 3.57 3.15
CA VAL A 170 7.58 2.22 2.67
C VAL A 170 8.44 1.49 3.69
N ALA A 171 9.44 2.15 4.29
CA ALA A 171 10.25 1.54 5.35
C ALA A 171 9.42 1.13 6.57
N GLU A 172 8.47 1.96 6.99
CA GLU A 172 7.55 1.62 8.10
C GLU A 172 6.62 0.46 7.75
N LEU A 173 6.08 0.43 6.53
CA LEU A 173 5.28 -0.68 6.03
C LEU A 173 6.08 -1.99 6.05
N VAL A 174 7.32 -1.97 5.57
CA VAL A 174 8.20 -3.14 5.54
C VAL A 174 8.51 -3.64 6.95
N ARG A 175 8.79 -2.73 7.90
CA ARG A 175 8.97 -3.09 9.32
C ARG A 175 7.74 -3.81 9.87
N LYS A 176 6.54 -3.30 9.61
CA LYS A 176 5.28 -3.92 10.05
C LYS A 176 5.06 -5.31 9.43
N ILE A 177 5.39 -5.48 8.15
CA ILE A 177 5.31 -6.78 7.47
C ILE A 177 6.29 -7.78 8.10
N LEU A 178 7.56 -7.38 8.28
CA LEU A 178 8.61 -8.24 8.85
C LEU A 178 8.41 -8.60 10.32
N SER A 179 7.67 -7.77 11.07
CA SER A 179 7.30 -8.04 12.46
C SER A 179 5.97 -8.79 12.60
N GLY A 180 5.23 -9.00 11.52
CA GLY A 180 3.89 -9.60 11.55
C GLY A 180 2.78 -8.68 12.05
N GLU A 181 3.06 -7.39 12.24
CA GLU A 181 2.06 -6.37 12.58
C GLU A 181 1.16 -5.99 11.39
N ALA A 182 1.62 -6.24 10.16
CA ALA A 182 0.82 -6.11 8.94
C ALA A 182 0.58 -7.48 8.27
N PRO A 183 -0.55 -7.66 7.56
CA PRO A 183 -0.83 -8.89 6.83
C PRO A 183 0.27 -9.27 5.85
N ASN A 184 0.47 -10.58 5.66
CA ASN A 184 1.37 -11.13 4.65
C ASN A 184 0.83 -10.77 3.24
N PRO A 185 1.54 -9.95 2.44
CA PRO A 185 1.07 -9.54 1.12
C PRO A 185 1.15 -10.66 0.06
N PHE A 186 1.92 -11.72 0.33
CA PHE A 186 2.17 -12.87 -0.54
C PHE A 186 1.33 -14.10 -0.18
N ALA A 187 0.49 -14.02 0.86
CA ALA A 187 -0.40 -15.11 1.22
C ALA A 187 -1.37 -15.37 0.07
N ALA A 188 -1.58 -16.64 -0.27
CA ALA A 188 -2.63 -17.02 -1.21
C ALA A 188 -3.99 -16.53 -0.66
N PRO A 189 -4.90 -16.05 -1.52
CA PRO A 189 -6.26 -15.74 -1.08
C PRO A 189 -6.85 -17.01 -0.46
N ALA A 190 -7.52 -16.87 0.69
CA ALA A 190 -8.23 -17.99 1.30
C ALA A 190 -9.18 -18.58 0.26
N VAL A 191 -8.96 -19.84 -0.13
CA VAL A 191 -9.91 -20.56 -0.97
C VAL A 191 -11.16 -20.68 -0.13
N THR A 192 -12.15 -19.83 -0.42
CA THR A 192 -13.47 -19.99 0.15
C THR A 192 -14.02 -21.25 -0.48
N GLU A 193 -13.93 -22.38 0.23
CA GLU A 193 -14.63 -23.60 -0.18
C GLU A 193 -16.10 -23.23 -0.35
N ALA A 194 -16.55 -23.21 -1.60
CA ALA A 194 -17.95 -23.09 -1.93
C ALA A 194 -18.65 -24.27 -1.24
N ARG A 195 -19.37 -23.98 -0.15
CA ARG A 195 -20.32 -24.94 0.42
C ARG A 195 -21.31 -25.28 -0.69
N ALA A 196 -21.25 -26.54 -1.11
CA ALA A 196 -22.24 -27.19 -1.97
C ALA A 196 -23.63 -27.21 -1.30
#